data_AF-A0A958K486-F1
#
_entry.id   AF-A0A958K486-F1
#
_cell.length_a   1.000
_cell.length_b   1.000
_cell.length_c   1.000
_cell.angle_alpha   90.00
_cell.angle_beta   90.00
_cell.angle_gamma   90.00
#
_symmetry.space_group_name_H-M   'P 1'
#
loop_
_entity.id
_entity.type
_entity.pdbx_description
1 polymer ?
#
loop_
_entity_poly.entity_id
_entity_poly.type
_entity_poly.pdbx_seq_one_letter_code
_entity_poly.pdbx_strand_id
1 'polypeptide(L)'
;MNTQNHETRPNASNHHTNEPKSINPSESEINAHIEGIMSQVYLPQSERPYHGIEHPYKVLAQVERLCDRVEHYHIDFDRVALRRAALLHDALGHLNPAMLDFESSEALTAHFAHRFLSSLGVAEEEAQEVRRIILATHYLYEPRTSNEIIMRSADLASLASEYEIYREANLAIHREAELDRNESIPIQEFVMKQLCFLRHFIWLNLELTPEARDERGASQWHKAVMNNLVRYVHEVFSEKVSPLPQVAELYSNDRPLGSVPDNAMYIALADSDQRRKALLSSLNDRESSSKIGFIIPGS
;
A
#
# COMPACT_ATOMS: atom_id res chain seq x y z
N MET A 1 43.04 -74.56 42.02
CA MET A 1 42.47 -73.30 42.53
C MET A 1 42.98 -72.16 41.64
N ASN A 2 42.08 -71.25 41.28
CA ASN A 2 42.24 -70.03 40.47
C ASN A 2 42.38 -70.15 38.94
N THR A 3 41.21 -70.23 38.30
CA THR A 3 40.92 -69.76 36.94
C THR A 3 40.64 -68.25 36.95
N GLN A 4 41.36 -67.45 36.16
CA GLN A 4 41.07 -66.03 35.94
C GLN A 4 40.16 -65.87 34.72
N ASN A 5 39.00 -65.24 34.95
CA ASN A 5 38.00 -64.89 33.95
C ASN A 5 38.44 -63.64 33.17
N HIS A 6 38.43 -63.73 31.83
CA HIS A 6 38.48 -62.59 30.94
C HIS A 6 37.06 -62.05 30.72
N GLU A 7 36.76 -60.88 31.27
CA GLU A 7 35.53 -60.13 30.97
C GLU A 7 35.71 -59.34 29.66
N THR A 8 34.97 -59.74 28.63
CA THR A 8 34.74 -58.96 27.40
C THR A 8 33.71 -57.86 27.65
N ARG A 9 34.12 -56.60 27.46
CA ARG A 9 33.25 -55.42 27.50
C ARG A 9 32.26 -55.41 26.31
N PRO A 10 31.01 -54.96 26.50
CA PRO A 10 30.04 -54.88 25.42
C PRO A 10 30.27 -53.67 24.51
N ASN A 11 29.86 -53.90 23.27
CA ASN A 11 30.02 -53.09 22.07
C ASN A 11 29.26 -51.75 22.17
N ALA A 12 29.88 -50.67 21.66
CA ALA A 12 29.31 -49.33 21.63
C ALA A 12 28.04 -49.30 20.77
N SER A 13 26.94 -48.87 21.38
CA SER A 13 25.66 -48.61 20.73
C SER A 13 25.82 -47.48 19.72
N ASN A 14 25.60 -47.79 18.43
CA ASN A 14 25.38 -46.81 17.38
C ASN A 14 24.05 -46.07 17.66
N HIS A 15 24.13 -44.93 18.34
CA HIS A 15 23.05 -43.95 18.33
C HIS A 15 23.02 -43.27 16.96
N HIS A 16 22.26 -43.86 16.03
CA HIS A 16 21.75 -43.17 14.87
C HIS A 16 20.74 -42.13 15.37
N THR A 17 21.19 -40.89 15.55
CA THR A 17 20.30 -39.74 15.74
C THR A 17 19.53 -39.55 14.45
N ASN A 18 18.29 -40.06 14.42
CA ASN A 18 17.29 -39.63 13.45
C ASN A 18 17.01 -38.15 13.71
N GLU A 19 17.83 -37.26 13.13
CA GLU A 19 17.43 -35.88 12.97
C GLU A 19 16.12 -35.88 12.17
N PRO A 20 15.02 -35.31 12.70
CA PRO A 20 13.80 -35.18 11.92
C PRO A 20 14.15 -34.35 10.69
N LYS A 21 13.98 -34.95 9.49
CA LYS A 21 14.03 -34.19 8.25
C LYS A 21 13.02 -33.05 8.37
N SER A 22 13.52 -31.83 8.56
CA SER A 22 12.74 -30.61 8.39
C SER A 22 12.31 -30.57 6.94
N ILE A 23 11.11 -31.09 6.66
CA ILE A 23 10.48 -30.94 5.36
C ILE A 23 9.89 -29.54 5.39
N ASN A 24 10.62 -28.57 4.87
CA ASN A 24 10.05 -27.25 4.60
C ASN A 24 8.89 -27.45 3.61
N PRO A 25 7.72 -26.85 3.83
CA PRO A 25 6.61 -27.01 2.91
C PRO A 25 6.94 -26.41 1.55
N SER A 26 6.35 -26.99 0.52
CA SER A 26 6.40 -26.44 -0.83
C SER A 26 5.63 -25.12 -0.91
N GLU A 27 5.97 -24.29 -1.89
CA GLU A 27 5.26 -23.04 -2.16
C GLU A 27 3.77 -23.27 -2.42
N SER A 28 3.42 -24.36 -3.10
CA SER A 28 2.03 -24.76 -3.35
C SER A 28 1.26 -25.04 -2.06
N GLU A 29 1.89 -25.68 -1.08
CA GLU A 29 1.28 -25.95 0.23
C GLU A 29 1.08 -24.64 1.02
N ILE A 30 2.09 -23.75 1.01
CA ILE A 30 1.99 -22.43 1.66
C ILE A 30 0.84 -21.61 1.05
N ASN A 31 0.74 -21.56 -0.28
CA ASN A 31 -0.31 -20.82 -0.98
C ASN A 31 -1.70 -21.39 -0.64
N ALA A 32 -1.85 -22.72 -0.59
CA ALA A 32 -3.10 -23.34 -0.18
C ALA A 32 -3.49 -23.01 1.27
N HIS A 33 -2.51 -22.90 2.18
CA HIS A 33 -2.75 -22.45 3.55
C HIS A 33 -3.19 -20.98 3.62
N ILE A 34 -2.59 -20.09 2.81
CA ILE A 34 -3.01 -18.69 2.71
C ILE A 34 -4.46 -18.60 2.21
N GLU A 35 -4.78 -19.29 1.12
CA GLU A 35 -6.15 -19.34 0.59
C GLU A 35 -7.15 -19.89 1.64
N GLY A 36 -6.76 -20.91 2.39
CA GLY A 36 -7.58 -21.49 3.45
C GLY A 36 -7.84 -20.54 4.62
N ILE A 37 -6.86 -19.71 5.01
CA ILE A 37 -7.02 -18.77 6.13
C ILE A 37 -7.80 -17.51 5.73
N MET A 38 -7.82 -17.16 4.44
CA MET A 38 -8.48 -15.94 3.93
C MET A 38 -9.93 -15.80 4.39
N SER A 39 -10.72 -16.87 4.32
CA SER A 39 -12.13 -16.89 4.75
C SER A 39 -12.34 -16.66 6.24
N GLN A 40 -11.28 -16.80 7.06
CA GLN A 40 -11.33 -16.63 8.52
C GLN A 40 -10.86 -15.25 8.97
N VAL A 41 -10.03 -14.59 8.16
CA VAL A 41 -9.38 -13.30 8.53
C VAL A 41 -9.92 -12.11 7.76
N TYR A 42 -10.76 -12.34 6.76
CA TYR A 42 -11.54 -11.32 6.05
C TYR A 42 -13.02 -11.49 6.31
N LEU A 43 -13.74 -10.37 6.33
CA LEU A 43 -15.19 -10.38 6.33
C LEU A 43 -15.74 -10.57 4.89
N PRO A 44 -16.97 -11.09 4.75
CA PRO A 44 -17.65 -11.14 3.46
C PRO A 44 -17.81 -9.74 2.85
N GLN A 45 -17.87 -9.66 1.52
CA GLN A 45 -18.06 -8.38 0.80
C GLN A 45 -19.35 -7.64 1.21
N SER A 46 -20.37 -8.35 1.68
CA SER A 46 -21.61 -7.75 2.19
C SER A 46 -21.43 -6.96 3.49
N GLU A 47 -20.40 -7.29 4.28
CA GLU A 47 -20.08 -6.66 5.57
C GLU A 47 -18.93 -5.66 5.44
N ARG A 48 -17.97 -5.92 4.53
CA ARG A 48 -16.89 -5.00 4.15
C ARG A 48 -16.95 -4.75 2.64
N PRO A 49 -17.72 -3.74 2.19
CA PRO A 49 -17.97 -3.50 0.78
C PRO A 49 -16.74 -3.13 -0.04
N TYR A 50 -15.67 -2.63 0.57
CA TYR A 50 -14.39 -2.39 -0.11
C TYR A 50 -13.36 -3.42 0.35
N HIS A 51 -12.93 -3.40 1.61
CA HIS A 51 -11.86 -4.26 2.15
C HIS A 51 -12.31 -5.70 2.52
N GLY A 52 -13.37 -6.19 1.89
CA GLY A 52 -13.86 -7.56 2.06
C GLY A 52 -12.98 -8.59 1.36
N ILE A 53 -13.39 -9.86 1.44
CA ILE A 53 -12.67 -11.02 0.88
C ILE A 53 -12.28 -10.89 -0.61
N GLU A 54 -12.96 -10.08 -1.41
CA GLU A 54 -12.62 -9.92 -2.83
C GLU A 54 -11.45 -8.98 -3.10
N HIS A 55 -11.23 -7.99 -2.23
CA HIS A 55 -10.17 -6.99 -2.39
C HIS A 55 -8.76 -7.59 -2.54
N PRO A 56 -8.29 -8.49 -1.67
CA PRO A 56 -6.97 -9.10 -1.81
C PRO A 56 -6.76 -9.79 -3.17
N TYR A 57 -7.80 -10.39 -3.76
CA TYR A 57 -7.71 -10.99 -5.10
C TYR A 57 -7.62 -9.94 -6.21
N LYS A 58 -8.33 -8.81 -6.07
CA LYS A 58 -8.22 -7.68 -7.01
C LYS A 58 -6.81 -7.08 -6.95
N VAL A 59 -6.25 -6.91 -5.75
CA VAL A 59 -4.88 -6.41 -5.54
C VAL A 59 -3.86 -7.42 -6.10
N LEU A 60 -4.00 -8.72 -5.82
CA LEU A 60 -3.14 -9.75 -6.38
C LEU A 60 -3.11 -9.71 -7.92
N ALA A 61 -4.27 -9.56 -8.57
CA ALA A 61 -4.32 -9.45 -10.02
C ALA A 61 -3.57 -8.21 -10.56
N GLN A 62 -3.56 -7.10 -9.82
CA GLN A 62 -2.78 -5.91 -10.19
C GLN A 62 -1.29 -6.10 -9.92
N VAL A 63 -0.92 -6.74 -8.81
CA VAL A 63 0.46 -7.14 -8.51
C VAL A 63 1.03 -7.97 -9.66
N GLU A 64 0.33 -9.01 -10.11
CA GLU A 64 0.81 -9.86 -11.22
C GLU A 64 1.03 -9.07 -12.51
N ARG A 65 0.09 -8.18 -12.88
CA ARG A 65 0.23 -7.31 -14.06
C ARG A 65 1.43 -6.37 -13.94
N LEU A 66 1.67 -5.83 -12.76
CA LEU A 66 2.81 -4.94 -12.51
C LEU A 66 4.12 -5.71 -12.54
N CYS A 67 4.19 -6.89 -11.91
CA CYS A 67 5.33 -7.80 -11.97
C CYS A 67 5.70 -8.13 -13.42
N ASP A 68 4.74 -8.52 -14.27
CA ASP A 68 4.99 -8.81 -15.68
C ASP A 68 5.56 -7.61 -16.43
N ARG A 69 5.08 -6.41 -16.10
CA ARG A 69 5.57 -5.16 -16.70
C ARG A 69 6.99 -4.84 -16.25
N VAL A 70 7.28 -4.91 -14.95
CA VAL A 70 8.61 -4.56 -14.43
C VAL A 70 9.66 -5.61 -14.82
N GLU A 71 9.26 -6.86 -15.01
CA GLU A 71 10.11 -7.95 -15.50
C GLU A 71 10.61 -7.66 -16.92
N HIS A 72 9.76 -7.09 -17.79
CA HIS A 72 10.17 -6.61 -19.12
C HIS A 72 11.31 -5.58 -19.08
N TYR A 73 11.39 -4.81 -17.99
CA TYR A 73 12.40 -3.78 -17.75
C TYR A 73 13.60 -4.27 -16.94
N HIS A 74 13.67 -5.56 -16.60
CA HIS A 74 14.75 -6.14 -15.79
C HIS A 74 14.93 -5.45 -14.43
N ILE A 75 13.83 -4.96 -13.84
CA ILE A 75 13.83 -4.41 -12.49
C ILE A 75 13.75 -5.57 -11.52
N ASP A 76 14.57 -5.55 -10.46
CA ASP A 76 14.58 -6.61 -9.43
C ASP A 76 13.36 -6.49 -8.50
N PHE A 77 12.71 -7.61 -8.22
CA PHE A 77 11.55 -7.73 -7.33
C PHE A 77 11.36 -9.18 -6.87
N ASP A 78 10.63 -9.37 -5.77
CA ASP A 78 10.26 -10.69 -5.25
C ASP A 78 8.76 -10.96 -5.50
N ARG A 79 8.48 -11.70 -6.58
CA ARG A 79 7.10 -12.04 -6.98
C ARG A 79 6.38 -12.86 -5.90
N VAL A 80 7.08 -13.78 -5.22
CA VAL A 80 6.46 -14.66 -4.22
C VAL A 80 6.07 -13.87 -2.98
N ALA A 81 6.96 -13.02 -2.47
CA ALA A 81 6.66 -12.15 -1.34
C ALA A 81 5.51 -11.17 -1.66
N LEU A 82 5.49 -10.60 -2.87
CA LEU A 82 4.42 -9.72 -3.34
C LEU A 82 3.05 -10.41 -3.38
N ARG A 83 2.98 -11.65 -3.90
CA ARG A 83 1.73 -12.43 -3.93
C ARG A 83 1.17 -12.67 -2.53
N ARG A 84 2.05 -13.05 -1.60
CA ARG A 84 1.65 -13.31 -0.21
C ARG A 84 1.24 -12.02 0.50
N ALA A 85 1.97 -10.93 0.29
CA ALA A 85 1.61 -9.62 0.81
C ALA A 85 0.25 -9.17 0.27
N ALA A 86 -0.02 -9.31 -1.04
CA ALA A 86 -1.31 -8.96 -1.64
C ALA A 86 -2.49 -9.70 -1.00
N LEU A 87 -2.32 -10.99 -0.69
CA LEU A 87 -3.37 -11.80 -0.06
C LEU A 87 -3.54 -11.53 1.45
N LEU A 88 -2.54 -10.94 2.12
CA LEU A 88 -2.53 -10.78 3.57
C LEU A 88 -2.56 -9.33 4.06
N HIS A 89 -2.40 -8.33 3.18
CA HIS A 89 -2.18 -6.94 3.59
C HIS A 89 -3.32 -6.33 4.41
N ASP A 90 -4.54 -6.80 4.20
CA ASP A 90 -5.75 -6.36 4.92
C ASP A 90 -6.34 -7.46 5.84
N ALA A 91 -5.60 -8.55 6.06
CA ALA A 91 -6.04 -9.63 6.93
C ALA A 91 -6.24 -9.12 8.36
N LEU A 92 -7.43 -9.32 8.94
CA LEU A 92 -7.85 -8.75 10.23
C LEU A 92 -8.06 -7.22 10.21
N GLY A 93 -8.08 -6.57 9.05
CA GLY A 93 -8.25 -5.12 8.93
C GLY A 93 -9.59 -4.59 9.46
N HIS A 94 -10.55 -5.48 9.70
CA HIS A 94 -11.84 -5.15 10.33
C HIS A 94 -11.78 -5.05 11.86
N LEU A 95 -10.67 -5.45 12.48
CA LEU A 95 -10.45 -5.31 13.92
C LEU A 95 -9.90 -3.93 14.25
N ASN A 96 -10.18 -3.43 15.45
CA ASN A 96 -9.58 -2.19 15.93
C ASN A 96 -8.12 -2.47 16.41
N PRO A 97 -7.09 -1.96 15.70
CA PRO A 97 -5.70 -2.26 16.03
C PRO A 97 -5.29 -1.77 17.42
N ALA A 98 -5.88 -0.68 17.90
CA ALA A 98 -5.56 -0.11 19.22
C ALA A 98 -5.97 -1.03 20.39
N MET A 99 -6.98 -1.90 20.21
CA MET A 99 -7.36 -2.88 21.23
C MET A 99 -6.38 -4.06 21.34
N LEU A 100 -5.50 -4.20 20.35
CA LEU A 100 -4.49 -5.25 20.25
C LEU A 100 -3.07 -4.68 20.37
N ASP A 101 -2.92 -3.44 20.86
CA ASP A 101 -1.66 -2.72 21.04
C ASP A 101 -0.87 -2.49 19.72
N PHE A 102 -1.57 -2.30 18.60
CA PHE A 102 -0.98 -1.89 17.32
C PHE A 102 -1.31 -0.44 16.97
N GLU A 103 -0.33 0.25 16.36
CA GLU A 103 -0.45 1.66 15.97
C GLU A 103 -1.35 1.89 14.74
N SER A 104 -1.48 0.88 13.87
CA SER A 104 -2.32 0.93 12.66
C SER A 104 -2.81 -0.47 12.26
N SER A 105 -3.78 -0.52 11.35
CA SER A 105 -4.26 -1.78 10.78
C SER A 105 -3.15 -2.51 10.01
N GLU A 106 -2.35 -1.80 9.23
CA GLU A 106 -1.20 -2.34 8.48
C GLU A 106 -0.14 -2.92 9.42
N ALA A 107 0.09 -2.31 10.60
CA ALA A 107 0.99 -2.87 11.59
C ALA A 107 0.46 -4.21 12.16
N LEU A 108 -0.85 -4.29 12.43
CA LEU A 108 -1.52 -5.51 12.88
C LEU A 108 -1.46 -6.60 11.79
N THR A 109 -1.86 -6.28 10.55
CA THR A 109 -1.93 -7.25 9.45
C THR A 109 -0.54 -7.74 9.05
N ALA A 110 0.47 -6.85 9.04
CA ALA A 110 1.87 -7.23 8.79
C ALA A 110 2.43 -8.13 9.88
N HIS A 111 2.09 -7.87 11.16
CA HIS A 111 2.47 -8.75 12.26
C HIS A 111 1.81 -10.13 12.13
N PHE A 112 0.50 -10.16 11.83
CA PHE A 112 -0.22 -11.40 11.59
C PHE A 112 0.41 -12.20 10.44
N ALA A 113 0.67 -11.57 9.29
CA ALA A 113 1.26 -12.22 8.13
C ALA A 113 2.63 -12.84 8.44
N HIS A 114 3.50 -12.11 9.13
CA HIS A 114 4.80 -12.63 9.59
C HIS A 114 4.62 -13.87 10.46
N ARG A 115 3.82 -13.79 11.52
CA ARG A 115 3.59 -14.90 12.46
C ARG A 115 2.98 -16.11 11.78
N PHE A 116 2.02 -15.90 10.89
CA PHE A 116 1.35 -16.95 10.14
C PHE A 116 2.36 -17.67 9.23
N LEU A 117 3.12 -16.94 8.41
CA LEU A 117 4.11 -17.53 7.51
C LEU A 117 5.23 -18.26 8.27
N SER A 118 5.75 -17.68 9.35
CA SER A 118 6.74 -18.35 10.22
C SER A 118 6.18 -19.64 10.82
N SER A 119 4.89 -19.68 11.17
CA SER A 119 4.26 -20.90 11.69
C SER A 119 4.12 -22.01 10.64
N LEU A 120 4.14 -21.64 9.36
CA LEU A 120 4.21 -22.57 8.24
C LEU A 120 5.67 -22.96 7.90
N GLY A 121 6.67 -22.48 8.62
CA GLY A 121 8.07 -22.80 8.34
C GLY A 121 8.66 -22.06 7.13
N VAL A 122 8.05 -20.95 6.71
CA VAL A 122 8.67 -19.99 5.77
C VAL A 122 9.92 -19.40 6.41
N ALA A 123 10.98 -19.21 5.60
CA ALA A 123 12.23 -18.62 6.07
C ALA A 123 11.99 -17.23 6.70
N GLU A 124 12.71 -16.91 7.77
CA GLU A 124 12.52 -15.66 8.51
C GLU A 124 12.74 -14.43 7.61
N GLU A 125 13.74 -14.48 6.73
CA GLU A 125 14.03 -13.40 5.78
C GLU A 125 12.85 -13.15 4.82
N GLU A 126 12.22 -14.21 4.33
CA GLU A 126 11.08 -14.14 3.42
C GLU A 126 9.81 -13.67 4.15
N ALA A 127 9.57 -14.14 5.39
CA ALA A 127 8.47 -13.66 6.21
C ALA A 127 8.63 -12.18 6.59
N GLN A 128 9.84 -11.71 6.88
CA GLN A 128 10.13 -10.30 7.13
C GLN A 128 9.96 -9.44 5.87
N GLU A 129 10.30 -9.96 4.70
CA GLU A 129 10.07 -9.25 3.45
C GLU A 129 8.57 -9.04 3.19
N VAL A 130 7.74 -10.06 3.37
CA VAL A 130 6.27 -9.93 3.28
C VAL A 130 5.76 -8.88 4.27
N ARG A 131 6.23 -8.93 5.52
CA ARG A 131 5.87 -7.96 6.56
C ARG A 131 6.21 -6.53 6.13
N ARG A 132 7.41 -6.31 5.60
CA ARG A 132 7.87 -5.00 5.13
C ARG A 132 7.01 -4.48 3.97
N ILE A 133 6.69 -5.34 3.02
CA ILE A 133 5.82 -5.00 1.88
C ILE A 133 4.43 -4.57 2.36
N ILE A 134 3.84 -5.28 3.33
CA ILE A 134 2.52 -4.92 3.89
C ILE A 134 2.61 -3.58 4.64
N LEU A 135 3.63 -3.34 5.46
CA LEU A 135 3.80 -2.05 6.14
C LEU A 135 3.88 -0.87 5.17
N ALA A 136 4.36 -1.10 3.95
CA ALA A 136 4.43 -0.07 2.91
C ALA A 136 3.07 0.35 2.32
N THR A 137 1.98 -0.37 2.64
CA THR A 137 0.62 0.05 2.28
C THR A 137 0.06 1.10 3.24
N HIS A 138 0.76 1.44 4.33
CA HIS A 138 0.29 2.51 5.21
C HIS A 138 0.27 3.87 4.48
N TYR A 139 -0.80 4.66 4.62
CA TYR A 139 -1.00 5.90 3.84
C TYR A 139 0.12 6.95 3.98
N LEU A 140 0.84 6.97 5.12
CA LEU A 140 2.00 7.85 5.36
C LEU A 140 3.35 7.26 4.92
N TYR A 141 3.40 5.99 4.50
CA TYR A 141 4.65 5.37 4.08
C TYR A 141 5.05 5.81 2.67
N GLU A 142 6.32 6.17 2.50
CA GLU A 142 6.92 6.46 1.20
C GLU A 142 7.66 5.20 0.70
N PRO A 143 7.18 4.53 -0.35
CA PRO A 143 7.78 3.29 -0.84
C PRO A 143 9.15 3.56 -1.46
N ARG A 144 10.12 2.69 -1.13
CA ARG A 144 11.56 2.85 -1.46
C ARG A 144 12.11 1.73 -2.33
N THR A 145 11.55 0.53 -2.25
CA THR A 145 11.98 -0.61 -3.06
C THR A 145 10.95 -0.96 -4.13
N SER A 146 11.36 -1.68 -5.18
CA SER A 146 10.45 -2.15 -6.23
C SER A 146 9.23 -2.89 -5.65
N ASN A 147 9.43 -3.79 -4.69
CA ASN A 147 8.33 -4.53 -4.05
C ASN A 147 7.30 -3.60 -3.37
N GLU A 148 7.76 -2.63 -2.57
CA GLU A 148 6.89 -1.65 -1.93
C GLU A 148 6.14 -0.80 -2.96
N ILE A 149 6.81 -0.36 -4.02
CA ILE A 149 6.18 0.43 -5.08
C ILE A 149 5.15 -0.40 -5.85
N ILE A 150 5.44 -1.66 -6.18
CA ILE A 150 4.50 -2.57 -6.85
C ILE A 150 3.26 -2.79 -5.98
N MET A 151 3.46 -3.16 -4.70
CA MET A 151 2.35 -3.42 -3.78
C MET A 151 1.49 -2.16 -3.60
N ARG A 152 2.13 -1.02 -3.35
CA ARG A 152 1.44 0.27 -3.18
C ARG A 152 0.67 0.68 -4.42
N SER A 153 1.25 0.47 -5.61
CA SER A 153 0.59 0.77 -6.89
C SER A 153 -0.60 -0.15 -7.16
N ALA A 154 -0.48 -1.42 -6.77
CA ALA A 154 -1.54 -2.42 -6.93
C ALA A 154 -2.74 -2.10 -6.03
N ASP A 155 -2.48 -1.78 -4.76
CA ASP A 155 -3.51 -1.43 -3.77
C ASP A 155 -4.25 -0.14 -4.15
N LEU A 156 -3.52 0.86 -4.68
CA LEU A 156 -4.09 2.14 -5.12
C LEU A 156 -4.58 2.14 -6.58
N ALA A 157 -4.64 0.97 -7.26
CA ALA A 157 -4.94 0.90 -8.68
C ALA A 157 -6.34 1.44 -9.04
N SER A 158 -7.32 1.30 -8.13
CA SER A 158 -8.69 1.82 -8.32
C SER A 158 -8.74 3.35 -8.44
N LEU A 159 -7.75 4.07 -7.91
CA LEU A 159 -7.70 5.53 -8.02
C LEU A 159 -7.50 6.00 -9.47
N ALA A 160 -6.72 5.23 -10.24
CA ALA A 160 -6.36 5.53 -11.63
C ALA A 160 -7.08 4.65 -12.67
N SER A 161 -8.07 3.87 -12.24
CA SER A 161 -8.85 3.02 -13.14
C SER A 161 -9.82 3.84 -13.99
N GLU A 162 -10.56 3.15 -14.87
CA GLU A 162 -11.75 3.73 -15.49
C GLU A 162 -12.70 4.32 -14.44
N TYR A 163 -13.38 5.42 -14.81
CA TYR A 163 -14.15 6.21 -13.86
C TYR A 163 -15.23 5.42 -13.13
N GLU A 164 -15.93 4.50 -13.80
CA GLU A 164 -16.99 3.72 -13.16
C GLU A 164 -16.43 2.80 -12.06
N ILE A 165 -15.25 2.21 -12.28
CA ILE A 165 -14.56 1.39 -11.27
C ILE A 165 -14.11 2.29 -10.10
N TYR A 166 -13.54 3.46 -10.40
CA TYR A 166 -13.16 4.45 -9.38
C TYR A 166 -14.36 4.87 -8.52
N ARG A 167 -15.49 5.14 -9.18
CA ARG A 167 -16.74 5.58 -8.56
C ARG A 167 -17.32 4.51 -7.66
N GLU A 168 -17.41 3.27 -8.15
CA GLU A 168 -17.87 2.12 -7.38
C GLU A 168 -16.99 1.85 -6.16
N ALA A 169 -15.66 1.93 -6.33
CA ALA A 169 -14.70 1.83 -5.23
C ALA A 169 -14.95 2.90 -4.15
N ASN A 170 -15.13 4.18 -4.55
CA ASN A 170 -15.39 5.24 -3.59
C ASN A 170 -16.74 5.08 -2.86
N LEU A 171 -17.78 4.63 -3.56
CA LEU A 171 -19.08 4.34 -2.95
C LEU A 171 -18.99 3.15 -1.98
N ALA A 172 -18.19 2.14 -2.30
CA ALA A 172 -17.93 1.01 -1.42
C ALA A 172 -17.19 1.44 -0.14
N ILE A 173 -16.15 2.26 -0.26
CA ILE A 173 -15.42 2.82 0.90
C ILE A 173 -16.35 3.71 1.74
N HIS A 174 -17.20 4.52 1.10
CA HIS A 174 -18.17 5.35 1.80
C HIS A 174 -19.13 4.49 2.63
N ARG A 175 -19.72 3.46 2.03
CA ARG A 175 -20.61 2.53 2.72
C ARG A 175 -19.92 1.79 3.86
N GLU A 176 -18.66 1.40 3.66
CA GLU A 176 -17.86 0.78 4.70
C GLU A 176 -17.64 1.72 5.90
N ALA A 177 -17.36 3.00 5.65
CA ALA A 177 -17.22 4.00 6.71
C ALA A 177 -18.52 4.23 7.50
N GLU A 178 -19.68 4.14 6.83
CA GLU A 178 -21.00 4.20 7.52
C GLU A 178 -21.22 2.98 8.42
N LEU A 179 -20.84 1.78 7.95
CA LEU A 179 -20.94 0.54 8.73
C LEU A 179 -20.04 0.58 9.97
N ASP A 180 -18.80 1.06 9.82
CA ASP A 180 -17.83 1.16 10.92
C ASP A 180 -18.28 2.10 12.03
N ARG A 181 -18.94 3.20 11.66
CA ARG A 181 -19.46 4.18 12.63
C ARG A 181 -20.87 3.87 13.10
N ASN A 182 -21.55 2.92 12.46
CA ASN A 182 -22.97 2.64 12.64
C ASN A 182 -23.82 3.92 12.53
N GLU A 183 -23.47 4.79 11.58
CA GLU A 183 -24.11 6.08 11.34
C GLU A 183 -24.11 6.39 9.84
N SER A 184 -25.10 7.15 9.36
CA SER A 184 -25.06 7.64 7.97
C SER A 184 -24.15 8.86 7.86
N ILE A 185 -23.32 8.87 6.83
CA ILE A 185 -22.38 9.94 6.52
C ILE A 185 -22.85 10.59 5.22
N PRO A 186 -23.17 11.89 5.18
CA PRO A 186 -23.48 12.56 3.92
C PRO A 186 -22.33 12.42 2.92
N ILE A 187 -22.62 12.02 1.67
CA ILE A 187 -21.60 11.76 0.65
C ILE A 187 -20.69 12.98 0.42
N GLN A 188 -21.22 14.20 0.51
CA GLN A 188 -20.42 15.43 0.38
C GLN A 188 -19.37 15.54 1.49
N GLU A 189 -19.74 15.23 2.74
CA GLU A 189 -18.82 15.23 3.88
C GLU A 189 -17.74 14.16 3.70
N PHE A 190 -18.13 12.97 3.27
CA PHE A 190 -17.22 11.88 2.96
C PHE A 190 -16.21 12.30 1.88
N VAL A 191 -16.66 12.86 0.76
CA VAL A 191 -15.77 13.33 -0.33
C VAL A 191 -14.82 14.41 0.14
N MET A 192 -15.25 15.36 0.98
CA MET A 192 -14.35 16.37 1.54
C MET A 192 -13.24 15.77 2.41
N LYS A 193 -13.55 14.72 3.19
CA LYS A 193 -12.54 13.97 3.95
C LYS A 193 -11.59 13.20 3.03
N GLN A 194 -12.13 12.55 2.00
CA GLN A 194 -11.32 11.85 0.99
C GLN A 194 -10.37 12.78 0.24
N LEU A 195 -10.78 14.02 -0.07
CA LEU A 195 -9.90 15.00 -0.71
C LEU A 195 -8.66 15.33 0.13
N CYS A 196 -8.83 15.46 1.44
CA CYS A 196 -7.71 15.64 2.36
C CYS A 196 -6.77 14.43 2.37
N PHE A 197 -7.34 13.21 2.34
CA PHE A 197 -6.58 11.96 2.30
C PHE A 197 -5.83 11.77 0.97
N LEU A 198 -6.52 11.97 -0.17
CA LEU A 198 -5.96 11.84 -1.50
C LEU A 198 -4.81 12.81 -1.77
N ARG A 199 -4.79 13.96 -1.07
CA ARG A 199 -3.65 14.89 -1.12
C ARG A 199 -2.33 14.21 -0.82
N HIS A 200 -2.30 13.17 0.01
CA HIS A 200 -1.07 12.45 0.33
C HIS A 200 -0.57 11.60 -0.85
N PHE A 201 -1.47 10.93 -1.58
CA PHE A 201 -1.08 10.06 -2.68
C PHE A 201 -0.61 10.81 -3.93
N ILE A 202 -1.05 12.06 -4.12
CA ILE A 202 -0.63 12.89 -5.26
C ILE A 202 0.88 13.21 -5.22
N TRP A 203 1.56 12.97 -4.08
CA TRP A 203 3.01 13.15 -3.94
C TRP A 203 3.82 11.85 -4.10
N LEU A 204 3.17 10.69 -4.14
CA LEU A 204 3.89 9.42 -4.17
C LEU A 204 4.52 9.18 -5.54
N ASN A 205 5.81 8.86 -5.55
CA ASN A 205 6.45 8.37 -6.76
C ASN A 205 6.24 6.86 -6.90
N LEU A 206 5.17 6.48 -7.60
CA LEU A 206 4.79 5.08 -7.84
C LEU A 206 5.27 4.53 -9.20
N GLU A 207 6.22 5.22 -9.82
CA GLU A 207 6.62 4.92 -11.19
C GLU A 207 7.88 4.05 -11.22
N LEU A 208 7.73 2.83 -11.75
CA LEU A 208 8.84 1.89 -11.94
C LEU A 208 9.30 1.82 -13.40
N THR A 209 8.45 2.18 -14.35
CA THR A 209 8.69 1.94 -15.78
C THR A 209 8.56 3.24 -16.58
N PRO A 210 9.30 3.40 -17.69
CA PRO A 210 9.20 4.59 -18.53
C PRO A 210 7.78 4.90 -19.01
N GLU A 211 6.96 3.88 -19.29
CA GLU A 211 5.58 4.04 -19.74
C GLU A 211 4.64 4.53 -18.64
N ALA A 212 5.08 4.57 -17.39
CA ALA A 212 4.31 5.25 -16.35
C ALA A 212 4.22 6.77 -16.62
N ARG A 213 5.08 7.30 -17.51
CA ARG A 213 5.07 8.68 -17.99
C ARG A 213 4.58 8.78 -19.43
N ASP A 214 3.99 9.92 -19.78
CA ASP A 214 3.64 10.25 -21.15
C ASP A 214 4.83 10.85 -21.94
N GLU A 215 4.58 11.24 -23.19
CA GLU A 215 5.57 11.90 -24.08
C GLU A 215 6.20 13.18 -23.49
N ARG A 216 5.55 13.80 -22.49
CA ARG A 216 6.01 15.03 -21.82
C ARG A 216 6.68 14.73 -20.47
N GLY A 217 6.86 13.46 -20.14
CA GLY A 217 7.41 13.01 -18.86
C GLY A 217 6.44 13.15 -17.68
N ALA A 218 5.16 13.42 -17.93
CA ALA A 218 4.16 13.57 -16.87
C ALA A 218 3.57 12.19 -16.50
N SER A 219 3.33 11.99 -15.21
CA SER A 219 2.79 10.73 -14.69
C SER A 219 1.39 10.45 -15.23
N GLN A 220 1.20 9.31 -15.89
CA GLN A 220 -0.11 8.90 -16.39
C GLN A 220 -1.07 8.53 -15.25
N TRP A 221 -0.55 7.88 -14.20
CA TRP A 221 -1.33 7.52 -13.01
C TRP A 221 -1.88 8.77 -12.32
N HIS A 222 -1.04 9.77 -12.01
CA HIS A 222 -1.50 11.00 -11.35
C HIS A 222 -2.54 11.74 -12.20
N LYS A 223 -2.39 11.77 -13.54
CA LYS A 223 -3.39 12.36 -14.43
C LYS A 223 -4.73 11.65 -14.34
N ALA A 224 -4.73 10.32 -14.37
CA ALA A 224 -5.94 9.52 -14.24
C ALA A 224 -6.63 9.74 -12.88
N VAL A 225 -5.88 9.72 -11.79
CA VAL A 225 -6.39 10.01 -10.43
C VAL A 225 -7.03 11.38 -10.36
N MET A 226 -6.34 12.41 -10.85
CA MET A 226 -6.86 13.79 -10.82
C MET A 226 -8.12 13.95 -11.68
N ASN A 227 -8.16 13.32 -12.86
CA ASN A 227 -9.35 13.33 -13.71
C ASN A 227 -10.55 12.66 -13.03
N ASN A 228 -10.33 11.49 -12.43
CA ASN A 228 -11.37 10.76 -11.70
C ASN A 228 -11.87 11.58 -10.51
N LEU A 229 -10.96 12.15 -9.73
CA LEU A 229 -11.29 12.98 -8.57
C LEU A 229 -12.13 14.20 -8.95
N VAL A 230 -11.71 14.94 -9.98
CA VAL A 230 -12.45 16.12 -10.46
C VAL A 230 -13.85 15.73 -10.95
N ARG A 231 -13.96 14.64 -11.72
CA ARG A 231 -15.25 14.15 -12.21
C ARG A 231 -16.17 13.72 -11.06
N TYR A 232 -15.63 13.05 -10.06
CA TYR A 232 -16.40 12.58 -8.90
C TYR A 232 -16.86 13.71 -7.99
N VAL A 233 -16.00 14.70 -7.72
CA VAL A 233 -16.40 15.92 -7.02
C VAL A 233 -17.50 16.65 -7.81
N HIS A 234 -17.33 16.79 -9.13
CA HIS A 234 -18.38 17.41 -9.94
C HIS A 234 -19.70 16.64 -9.83
N GLU A 235 -19.69 15.31 -9.94
CA GLU A 235 -20.90 14.48 -9.80
C GLU A 235 -21.59 14.70 -8.44
N VAL A 236 -20.85 14.56 -7.34
CA VAL A 236 -21.40 14.61 -5.96
C VAL A 236 -21.95 15.98 -5.58
N PHE A 237 -21.36 17.07 -6.11
CA PHE A 237 -21.74 18.44 -5.76
C PHE A 237 -22.66 19.11 -6.80
N SER A 238 -22.68 18.67 -8.06
CA SER A 238 -23.52 19.28 -9.11
C SER A 238 -24.97 18.85 -9.05
N GLU A 239 -25.31 17.76 -8.35
CA GLU A 239 -26.71 17.34 -8.19
C GLU A 239 -27.55 18.31 -7.34
N LYS A 240 -26.95 19.30 -6.65
CA LYS A 240 -27.69 20.34 -5.88
C LYS A 240 -27.08 21.75 -5.88
N VAL A 241 -26.00 22.01 -6.62
CA VAL A 241 -25.37 23.34 -6.67
C VAL A 241 -25.40 23.86 -8.11
N SER A 242 -25.90 25.10 -8.26
CA SER A 242 -25.79 25.90 -9.49
C SER A 242 -24.38 25.79 -10.07
N PRO A 243 -24.20 25.70 -11.40
CA PRO A 243 -22.96 25.24 -12.02
C PRO A 243 -21.74 25.96 -11.44
N LEU A 244 -20.79 25.18 -10.91
CA LEU A 244 -19.46 25.67 -10.60
C LEU A 244 -18.90 26.34 -11.86
N PRO A 245 -18.27 27.52 -11.74
CA PRO A 245 -17.64 28.17 -12.88
C PRO A 245 -16.68 27.17 -13.53
N GLN A 246 -16.75 27.07 -14.86
CA GLN A 246 -16.00 26.09 -15.64
C GLN A 246 -14.52 26.14 -15.24
N VAL A 247 -14.05 25.05 -14.64
CA VAL A 247 -12.66 24.86 -14.19
C VAL A 247 -11.66 25.06 -15.33
N ALA A 248 -12.11 25.01 -16.58
CA ALA A 248 -11.31 25.28 -17.78
C ALA A 248 -10.77 26.73 -17.87
N GLU A 249 -11.41 27.73 -17.27
CA GLU A 249 -10.94 29.13 -17.37
C GLU A 249 -9.85 29.50 -16.35
N LEU A 250 -9.68 28.73 -15.27
CA LEU A 250 -8.63 28.94 -14.26
C LEU A 250 -7.21 28.59 -14.75
N TYR A 251 -7.08 28.07 -15.98
CA TYR A 251 -5.80 27.67 -16.59
C TYR A 251 -5.42 28.50 -17.84
N SER A 252 -6.11 29.62 -18.10
CA SER A 252 -5.68 30.59 -19.11
C SER A 252 -4.78 31.67 -18.49
N ASN A 253 -3.59 31.83 -19.07
CA ASN A 253 -2.53 32.71 -18.60
C ASN A 253 -2.95 34.19 -18.59
N ASP A 254 -2.43 34.97 -17.63
CA ASP A 254 -2.43 36.44 -17.50
C ASP A 254 -3.46 37.13 -16.57
N ARG A 255 -3.46 36.84 -15.25
CA ARG A 255 -4.01 37.80 -14.25
C ARG A 255 -3.13 38.01 -13.00
N PRO A 256 -2.97 39.26 -12.50
CA PRO A 256 -2.28 39.53 -11.25
C PRO A 256 -3.16 39.29 -10.01
N LEU A 257 -2.51 38.85 -8.93
CA LEU A 257 -3.09 38.57 -7.61
C LEU A 257 -3.75 39.81 -6.98
N GLY A 258 -5.05 39.72 -6.72
CA GLY A 258 -5.79 40.73 -5.95
C GLY A 258 -7.26 40.34 -5.76
N SER A 259 -7.56 39.69 -4.64
CA SER A 259 -8.87 39.57 -3.96
C SER A 259 -10.09 39.05 -4.77
N VAL A 260 -10.35 37.73 -4.72
CA VAL A 260 -11.72 37.11 -4.75
C VAL A 260 -11.64 35.65 -4.17
N PRO A 261 -12.74 34.95 -3.81
CA PRO A 261 -12.99 34.39 -2.47
C PRO A 261 -12.99 32.84 -2.40
N ASP A 262 -13.02 32.31 -1.17
CA ASP A 262 -13.32 30.95 -0.66
C ASP A 262 -13.61 29.80 -1.65
N ASN A 263 -12.68 29.52 -2.57
CA ASN A 263 -12.55 28.21 -3.23
C ASN A 263 -11.05 27.84 -3.36
N ALA A 264 -10.43 27.60 -2.20
CA ALA A 264 -8.99 27.38 -2.02
C ALA A 264 -8.45 26.05 -2.59
N MET A 265 -9.31 25.10 -2.96
CA MET A 265 -8.89 23.79 -3.47
C MET A 265 -8.24 23.87 -4.86
N TYR A 266 -8.69 24.81 -5.69
CA TYR A 266 -8.15 25.01 -7.05
C TYR A 266 -6.79 25.75 -7.07
N ILE A 267 -6.45 26.47 -6.01
CA ILE A 267 -5.18 27.21 -5.89
C ILE A 267 -4.06 26.29 -5.33
N ALA A 268 -4.39 25.36 -4.43
CA ALA A 268 -3.40 24.49 -3.79
C ALA A 268 -2.78 23.42 -4.71
N LEU A 269 -3.50 22.99 -5.75
CA LEU A 269 -3.00 21.99 -6.71
C LEU A 269 -1.98 22.58 -7.71
N ALA A 270 -2.12 23.87 -8.05
CA ALA A 270 -1.21 24.58 -8.96
C ALA A 270 0.12 25.03 -8.32
N ASP A 271 0.13 25.27 -7.00
CA ASP A 271 1.31 25.76 -6.24
C ASP A 271 2.42 24.70 -6.12
N SER A 272 2.11 23.43 -6.38
CA SER A 272 3.01 22.32 -6.11
C SER A 272 4.08 22.02 -7.18
N ASP A 273 3.74 22.16 -8.45
CA ASP A 273 4.68 21.94 -9.56
C ASP A 273 5.73 23.07 -9.61
N GLN A 274 5.34 24.30 -9.25
CA GLN A 274 6.26 25.41 -9.03
C GLN A 274 7.16 25.20 -7.81
N ARG A 275 6.65 24.65 -6.71
CA ARG A 275 7.46 24.31 -5.52
C ARG A 275 8.46 23.18 -5.78
N ARG A 276 8.10 22.16 -6.57
CA ARG A 276 9.04 21.11 -7.02
C ARG A 276 10.17 21.69 -7.87
N LYS A 277 9.87 22.58 -8.82
CA LYS A 277 10.89 23.26 -9.65
C LYS A 277 11.78 24.20 -8.83
N ALA A 278 11.20 24.94 -7.89
CA ALA A 278 11.94 25.82 -6.98
C ALA A 278 12.86 25.02 -6.04
N LEU A 279 12.38 23.91 -5.46
CA LEU A 279 13.16 23.06 -4.57
C LEU A 279 14.34 22.40 -5.31
N LEU A 280 14.10 21.84 -6.50
CA LEU A 280 15.14 21.25 -7.34
C LEU A 280 16.16 22.30 -7.83
N SER A 281 15.74 23.53 -8.12
CA SER A 281 16.66 24.63 -8.43
C SER A 281 17.51 25.04 -7.22
N SER A 282 16.91 25.07 -6.02
CA SER A 282 17.60 25.44 -4.78
C SER A 282 18.57 24.39 -4.26
N LEU A 283 18.44 23.14 -4.71
CA LEU A 283 19.36 22.04 -4.39
C LEU A 283 20.60 22.04 -5.30
N ASN A 284 20.49 22.54 -6.53
CA ASN A 284 21.66 22.74 -7.42
C ASN A 284 22.51 23.95 -7.02
N ASP A 285 21.94 24.95 -6.33
CA ASP A 285 22.67 26.13 -5.87
C ASP A 285 23.42 25.92 -4.53
N ARG A 286 23.26 24.78 -3.86
CA ARG A 286 23.78 24.52 -2.51
C ARG A 286 24.95 23.53 -2.39
N GLU A 287 25.56 23.13 -3.50
CA GLU A 287 26.96 22.64 -3.47
C GLU A 287 28.00 23.77 -3.43
N SER A 288 27.54 25.03 -3.36
CA SER A 288 28.39 26.22 -3.35
C SER A 288 28.13 27.13 -2.15
N SER A 289 28.08 26.64 -0.89
CA SER A 289 28.46 27.46 0.29
C SER A 289 28.39 26.73 1.63
N SER A 290 29.42 27.01 2.41
CA SER A 290 29.84 26.44 3.70
C SER A 290 29.00 26.80 4.93
N LYS A 291 29.08 25.92 5.94
CA LYS A 291 29.13 26.15 7.41
C LYS A 291 27.99 26.99 8.04
N ILE A 292 27.29 26.38 9.00
CA ILE A 292 27.14 26.82 10.42
C ILE A 292 26.18 25.83 11.11
N GLY A 293 26.57 25.32 12.28
CA GLY A 293 25.80 24.35 13.06
C GLY A 293 24.77 24.99 13.99
N PHE A 294 23.76 24.21 14.39
CA PHE A 294 22.90 24.50 15.53
C PHE A 294 22.46 23.22 16.27
N ILE A 295 22.31 23.41 17.58
CA ILE A 295 22.04 22.47 18.66
C ILE A 295 20.52 22.21 18.77
N ILE A 296 20.12 20.99 19.13
CA ILE A 296 18.73 20.59 19.44
C ILE A 296 18.58 20.41 20.96
N PRO A 297 17.50 20.91 21.59
CA PRO A 297 16.92 20.30 22.79
C PRO A 297 15.55 19.68 22.50
N GLY A 298 15.31 18.51 23.10
CA GLY A 298 14.28 17.56 22.70
C GLY A 298 12.86 17.77 23.23
N SER A 299 11.95 16.97 22.67
CA SER A 299 10.73 16.34 23.20
C SER A 299 10.12 15.53 22.08
#